data_AF-D3CV96-F1
#
_entry.id   AF-D3CV96-F1
#
_cell.length_a   1.000
_cell.length_b   1.000
_cell.length_c   1.000
_cell.angle_alpha   90.00
_cell.angle_beta   90.00
_cell.angle_gamma   90.00
#
_symmetry.space_group_name_H-M   'P 1'
#
loop_
_entity.id
_entity.type
_entity.pdbx_description
1 polymer ?
#
loop_
_entity_poly.entity_id
_entity_poly.type
_entity_poly.pdbx_seq_one_letter_code
_entity_poly.pdbx_strand_id
1 'polypeptide(L)' 'MADIVSLTASVDGVPTVTETDAILAELRQMPRTAQNMSLMDDLLEFRSLLAAASKDRAS' A
#
# COMPACT_ATOMS: atom_id res chain seq x y z
N MET A 1 3.67 17.64 -0.83
CA MET A 1 4.56 16.59 -0.28
C MET A 1 4.10 16.04 1.08
N ALA A 2 3.19 16.71 1.79
CA ALA A 2 2.78 16.31 3.15
C ALA A 2 1.58 15.33 3.20
N ASP A 3 0.83 15.14 2.11
CA ASP A 3 -0.44 14.38 2.18
C ASP A 3 -0.28 12.86 2.29
N ILE A 4 0.72 12.27 1.63
CA ILE A 4 0.95 10.80 1.72
C ILE A 4 1.45 10.40 3.11
N VAL A 5 2.29 11.22 3.76
CA VAL A 5 2.79 10.95 5.12
C VAL A 5 1.67 11.13 6.16
N SER A 6 0.74 12.05 5.91
CA SER A 6 -0.44 12.23 6.78
C SER A 6 -1.43 11.05 6.68
N LEU A 7 -1.53 10.43 5.49
CA LEU A 7 -2.32 9.22 5.27
C LEU A 7 -1.74 7.99 5.96
N THR A 8 -0.41 7.86 6.02
CA THR A 8 0.25 6.74 6.73
C THR A 8 0.36 6.96 8.25
N ALA A 9 0.46 8.21 8.70
CA ALA A 9 0.54 8.54 10.14
C ALA A 9 -0.79 8.44 10.89
N SER A 10 -1.94 8.44 10.19
CA SER A 10 -3.27 8.26 10.80
C SER A 10 -3.74 6.80 10.85
N VAL A 11 -2.93 5.84 10.38
CA VAL A 11 -3.27 4.42 10.50
C VAL A 11 -2.73 3.93 11.85
N ASP A 12 -3.59 3.95 12.88
CA ASP A 12 -3.39 3.24 14.16
C ASP A 12 -3.38 1.70 13.96
N GLY A 13 -2.95 1.19 12.79
CA GLY A 13 -3.07 -0.20 12.39
C GLY A 13 -2.39 -0.55 11.06
N VAL A 14 -2.50 -1.82 10.69
CA VAL A 14 -2.02 -2.32 9.40
C VAL A 14 -3.03 -1.91 8.31
N PRO A 15 -2.61 -1.27 7.20
CA PRO A 15 -3.50 -0.91 6.10
C PRO A 15 -4.31 -2.10 5.59
N THR A 16 -5.55 -1.86 5.19
CA THR A 16 -6.37 -2.85 4.50
C THR A 16 -5.91 -3.05 3.05
N VAL A 17 -6.38 -4.13 2.41
CA VAL A 17 -6.12 -4.38 0.98
C VAL A 17 -6.62 -3.21 0.13
N THR A 18 -7.80 -2.66 0.46
CA THR A 18 -8.41 -1.54 -0.27
C THR A 18 -7.61 -0.25 -0.13
N GLU A 19 -7.11 0.06 1.07
CA GLU A 19 -6.24 1.22 1.28
C GLU A 19 -4.90 1.07 0.56
N THR A 20 -4.33 -0.14 0.58
CA THR A 20 -3.10 -0.45 -0.17
C THR A 20 -3.31 -0.28 -1.68
N ASP A 21 -4.47 -0.69 -2.21
CA ASP A 21 -4.83 -0.49 -3.62
C ASP A 21 -4.98 1.00 -3.99
N ALA A 22 -5.50 1.82 -3.08
CA ALA A 22 -5.56 3.27 -3.26
C ALA A 22 -4.16 3.89 -3.31
N ILE A 23 -3.26 3.49 -2.42
CA ILE A 23 -1.86 3.96 -2.41
C ILE A 23 -1.15 3.57 -3.71
N LEU A 24 -1.35 2.33 -4.20
CA LEU A 24 -0.80 1.87 -5.48
C LEU A 24 -1.37 2.65 -6.67
N ALA A 25 -2.63 3.07 -6.63
CA ALA A 25 -3.23 3.88 -7.68
C ALA A 25 -2.58 5.27 -7.76
N GLU A 26 -2.35 5.91 -6.61
CA GLU A 26 -1.65 7.19 -6.53
C GLU A 26 -0.18 7.07 -6.97
N LEU A 27 0.53 6.03 -6.52
CA LEU A 27 1.92 5.79 -6.92
C LEU A 27 2.09 5.57 -8.43
N ARG A 28 1.10 4.98 -9.10
CA ARG A 28 1.09 4.84 -10.56
C ARG A 28 0.97 6.17 -11.31
N GLN A 29 0.43 7.21 -10.67
CA GLN A 29 0.36 8.56 -11.24
C GLN A 29 1.66 9.35 -11.03
N MET A 30 2.54 8.90 -10.12
CA MET A 30 3.81 9.55 -9.86
C MET A 30 4.86 9.25 -10.95
N PRO A 31 5.92 10.08 -11.07
CA PRO A 31 7.01 9.81 -12.00
C PRO A 31 7.65 8.44 -11.72
N ARG A 32 7.97 7.69 -12.78
CA ARG A 32 8.62 6.36 -12.67
C ARG A 32 10.10 6.49 -12.33
N THR A 33 10.39 6.94 -11.13
CA THR A 33 11.73 6.94 -10.55
C THR A 33 12.04 5.55 -9.98
N ALA A 34 13.33 5.20 -9.86
CA ALA A 34 13.73 3.94 -9.25
C ALA A 34 13.16 3.75 -7.83
N GLN A 35 13.05 4.83 -7.05
CA GLN A 35 12.44 4.83 -5.72
C GLN A 35 10.95 4.50 -5.78
N ASN A 36 10.20 5.12 -6.69
CA ASN A 36 8.76 4.87 -6.82
C ASN A 36 8.47 3.46 -7.36
N MET A 37 9.30 2.95 -8.26
CA MET A 37 9.18 1.57 -8.74
C MET A 37 9.46 0.56 -7.62
N SER A 38 10.52 0.76 -6.82
CA SER A 38 10.81 -0.07 -5.65
C SER A 38 9.65 -0.05 -4.66
N LEU A 39 9.10 1.14 -4.37
CA LEU A 39 7.97 1.28 -3.47
C LEU A 39 6.69 0.61 -4.01
N MET A 40 6.48 0.62 -5.32
CA MET A 40 5.37 -0.13 -5.94
C MET A 40 5.52 -1.63 -5.76
N ASP A 41 6.73 -2.17 -5.94
CA ASP A 41 6.99 -3.60 -5.78
C ASP A 41 6.78 -4.04 -4.33
N ASP A 42 7.31 -3.26 -3.37
CA ASP A 42 7.13 -3.51 -1.94
C ASP A 42 5.64 -3.48 -1.54
N LEU A 43 4.86 -2.55 -2.09
CA LEU A 43 3.42 -2.46 -1.83
C LEU A 43 2.62 -3.59 -2.47
N LEU A 44 3.05 -4.11 -3.63
CA LEU A 44 2.43 -5.28 -4.27
C LEU A 44 2.66 -6.56 -3.46
N GLU A 45 3.86 -6.71 -2.88
CA GLU A 45 4.18 -7.80 -1.96
C GLU A 45 3.33 -7.69 -0.69
N PHE A 46 3.30 -6.50 -0.08
CA PHE A 46 2.50 -6.23 1.11
C PHE A 46 1.01 -6.50 0.90
N ARG A 47 0.45 -6.11 -0.24
CA ARG A 47 -0.94 -6.42 -0.64
C ARG A 47 -1.19 -7.93 -0.69
N SER A 48 -0.22 -8.69 -1.22
CA SER A 48 -0.34 -10.15 -1.33
C SER A 48 -0.35 -10.81 0.04
N LEU A 49 0.48 -10.34 0.97
CA LEU A 49 0.48 -10.79 2.36
C LEU A 49 -0.82 -10.43 3.08
N LEU A 50 -1.36 -9.22 2.86
CA LEU A 50 -2.66 -8.82 3.39
C LEU A 50 -3.81 -9.66 2.85
N ALA A 51 -3.80 -9.97 1.55
CA ALA A 51 -4.79 -10.83 0.92
C ALA A 51 -4.73 -12.27 1.49
N ALA A 52 -3.52 -12.79 1.75
CA ALA A 52 -3.36 -14.09 2.40
C ALA A 52 -3.86 -14.07 3.86
N ALA A 53 -3.51 -13.03 4.64
CA ALA A 53 -3.92 -12.90 6.04
C ALA A 53 -5.42 -12.64 6.21
N SER A 54 -6.07 -11.96 5.26
CA SER A 54 -7.52 -11.77 5.25
C SER A 54 -8.28 -13.04 4.87
N LYS A 55 -7.70 -13.89 4.01
CA LYS A 55 -8.25 -15.20 3.67
C LYS A 55 -8.18 -16.19 4.85
N ASP A 56 -7.10 -16.14 5.63
CA ASP A 56 -6.89 -17.01 6.80
C ASP A 56 -7.91 -16.74 7.93
N ARG A 57 -8.29 -15.46 8.13
CA ARG A 57 -9.32 -15.07 9.13
C ARG A 57 -10.76 -15.43 8.75
N ALA A 58 -11.01 -15.82 7.51
CA ALA A 58 -12.34 -16.20 7.02
C ALA A 58 -12.57 -17.73 7.02
N SER A 59 -11.61 -18.51 7.52
CA SER A 59 -11.61 -19.98 7.53
C SER A 59 -11.97 -20.56 8.90
#